data_AF-A0A841EFG6-F1
#
_entry.id   AF-A0A841EFG6-F1
#
_cell.length_a   1.000
_cell.length_b   1.000
_cell.length_c   1.000
_cell.angle_alpha   90.00
_cell.angle_beta   90.00
_cell.angle_gamma   90.00
#
_symmetry.space_group_name_H-M   'P 1'
#
loop_
_entity.id
_entity.type
_entity.pdbx_description
1 polymer ?
#
loop_
_entity_poly.entity_id
_entity_poly.type
_entity_poly.pdbx_seq_one_letter_code
_entity_poly.pdbx_strand_id
1 'polypeptide(L)'
;MKFKGVIILSLLILFFGGCSKQETIDRSVCGVVNPTADLPWLKEFTEKMQQGDYGDCSRCVMYLESYNSKDVLIVENFPDNCVLCQMRECDGSYLKFNNFDENQNFINSLKKDMIIWKYKQ
;
A
#
# COMPACT_ATOMS: atom_id res chain seq x y z
N MET A 1 34.70 14.88 -40.74
CA MET A 1 34.05 14.91 -39.41
C MET A 1 32.53 14.93 -39.56
N LYS A 2 31.86 13.76 -39.51
CA LYS A 2 30.39 13.64 -39.55
C LYS A 2 29.85 12.80 -38.37
N PHE A 3 30.53 12.85 -37.22
CA PHE A 3 30.21 12.03 -36.04
C PHE A 3 29.28 12.71 -35.02
N LYS A 4 28.90 13.98 -35.22
CA LYS A 4 28.04 14.71 -34.27
C LYS A 4 26.55 14.33 -34.33
N GLY A 5 26.08 13.82 -35.47
CA GLY A 5 24.66 13.45 -35.65
C GLY A 5 24.26 12.14 -35.00
N VAL A 6 25.19 11.18 -34.87
CA VAL A 6 24.91 9.84 -34.33
C VAL A 6 24.74 9.88 -32.81
N ILE A 7 25.50 10.74 -32.11
CA ILE A 7 25.47 10.84 -30.64
C ILE A 7 24.12 11.41 -30.15
N ILE A 8 23.52 12.32 -30.91
CA ILE A 8 22.22 12.94 -30.56
C ILE A 8 21.07 11.93 -30.71
N LEU A 9 21.14 11.03 -31.70
CA LEU A 9 20.10 10.01 -31.92
C LEU A 9 20.11 8.93 -30.81
N SER A 10 21.28 8.62 -30.26
CA SER A 10 21.42 7.65 -29.15
C SER A 10 20.91 8.15 -27.79
N LEU A 11 20.82 9.47 -27.57
CA LEU A 11 20.32 10.02 -26.30
C LEU A 11 18.79 9.99 -26.17
N LEU A 12 18.06 9.97 -27.29
CA LEU A 12 16.58 10.01 -27.30
C LEU A 12 15.94 8.65 -26.97
N ILE A 13 16.69 7.56 -27.03
CA ILE A 13 16.16 6.19 -26.84
C ILE A 13 16.07 5.82 -25.34
N LEU A 14 16.70 6.58 -24.44
CA LEU A 14 16.74 6.28 -23.01
C LEU A 14 15.49 6.76 -22.23
N PHE A 15 14.57 7.50 -22.85
CA PHE A 15 13.42 8.08 -22.14
C PHE A 15 12.17 7.19 -22.03
N PHE A 16 12.09 6.06 -22.75
CA PHE A 16 10.86 5.25 -22.80
C PHE A 16 10.89 3.98 -21.92
N GLY A 17 11.96 3.76 -21.14
CA GLY A 17 12.14 2.55 -20.33
C GLY A 17 11.61 2.62 -18.89
N GLY A 18 10.96 3.72 -18.48
CA GLY A 18 10.41 3.87 -17.14
C GLY A 18 9.11 3.09 -16.92
N CYS A 19 9.14 1.77 -17.12
CA CYS A 19 8.03 0.92 -16.72
C CYS A 19 8.00 0.89 -15.19
N SER A 20 7.11 1.68 -14.60
CA SER A 20 6.68 1.49 -13.21
C SER A 20 6.16 0.06 -13.11
N LYS A 21 6.99 -0.88 -12.63
CA LYS A 21 6.51 -2.17 -12.17
C LYS A 21 5.50 -1.87 -11.08
N GLN A 22 4.22 -1.88 -11.44
CA GLN A 22 3.16 -2.09 -10.48
C GLN A 22 3.51 -3.42 -9.84
N GLU A 23 3.89 -3.41 -8.56
CA GLU A 23 4.06 -4.65 -7.81
C GLU A 23 2.69 -5.34 -7.82
N THR A 24 2.52 -6.26 -8.78
CA THR A 24 1.34 -7.10 -8.85
C THR A 24 1.42 -8.02 -7.65
N ILE A 25 0.42 -7.92 -6.78
CA ILE A 25 0.25 -8.82 -5.68
C ILE A 25 -0.07 -10.19 -6.30
N ASP A 26 0.92 -11.07 -6.41
CA ASP A 26 0.77 -12.45 -6.94
C ASP A 26 0.01 -13.38 -5.98
N ARG A 27 -0.60 -12.83 -4.93
CA ARG A 27 -1.34 -13.53 -3.88
C ARG A 27 -2.75 -12.95 -3.77
N SER A 28 -3.74 -13.80 -3.56
CA SER A 28 -5.07 -13.35 -3.16
C SER A 28 -5.03 -12.73 -1.76
N VAL A 29 -5.55 -11.52 -1.62
CA VAL A 29 -5.70 -10.81 -0.35
C VAL A 29 -7.18 -10.76 -0.03
N CYS A 30 -7.57 -11.22 1.17
CA CYS A 30 -8.98 -11.32 1.55
C CYS A 30 -9.82 -12.13 0.55
N GLY A 31 -9.20 -13.13 -0.10
CA GLY A 31 -9.85 -13.97 -1.11
C GLY A 31 -10.01 -13.33 -2.49
N VAL A 32 -9.47 -12.14 -2.74
CA VAL A 32 -9.55 -11.44 -4.03
C VAL A 32 -8.18 -11.07 -4.58
N VAL A 33 -8.07 -10.86 -5.91
CA VAL A 33 -6.80 -10.54 -6.57
C VAL A 33 -6.48 -9.04 -6.47
N ASN A 34 -7.50 -8.18 -6.62
CA ASN A 34 -7.31 -6.74 -6.52
C ASN A 34 -8.14 -6.17 -5.36
N PRO A 35 -7.66 -6.26 -4.10
CA PRO A 35 -8.44 -5.90 -2.93
C PRO A 35 -8.97 -4.47 -2.99
N THR A 36 -8.17 -3.51 -3.51
CA THR A 36 -8.60 -2.09 -3.60
C THR A 36 -9.68 -1.83 -4.65
N ALA A 37 -9.91 -2.75 -5.59
CA ALA A 37 -10.98 -2.65 -6.57
C ALA A 37 -12.17 -3.56 -6.23
N ASP A 38 -11.90 -4.73 -5.65
CA ASP A 38 -12.85 -5.83 -5.51
C ASP A 38 -13.50 -5.88 -4.12
N LEU A 39 -12.91 -5.26 -3.09
CA LEU A 39 -13.54 -5.09 -1.78
C LEU A 39 -14.22 -3.72 -1.70
N PRO A 40 -15.57 -3.65 -1.63
CA PRO A 40 -16.28 -2.36 -1.71
C PRO A 40 -15.88 -1.37 -0.62
N TRP A 41 -15.75 -1.83 0.62
CA TRP A 41 -15.37 -0.98 1.75
C TRP A 41 -13.95 -0.42 1.58
N LEU A 42 -13.04 -1.24 1.04
CA LEU A 42 -11.64 -0.87 0.89
C LEU A 42 -11.46 0.12 -0.28
N LYS A 43 -12.20 -0.11 -1.36
CA LYS A 43 -12.29 0.85 -2.47
C LYS A 43 -12.74 2.22 -1.96
N GLU A 44 -13.88 2.28 -1.28
CA GLU A 44 -14.39 3.53 -0.71
C GLU A 44 -13.39 4.16 0.27
N PHE A 45 -12.79 3.35 1.14
CA PHE A 45 -11.83 3.82 2.13
C PHE A 45 -10.57 4.44 1.48
N THR A 46 -10.03 3.80 0.45
CA THR A 46 -8.86 4.32 -0.29
C THR A 46 -9.20 5.55 -1.14
N GLU A 47 -10.41 5.63 -1.71
CA GLU A 47 -10.90 6.83 -2.40
C GLU A 47 -11.01 8.03 -1.45
N LYS A 48 -11.59 7.83 -0.26
CA LYS A 48 -11.68 8.87 0.78
C LYS A 48 -10.31 9.31 1.30
N MET A 49 -9.38 8.38 1.49
CA MET A 49 -7.98 8.73 1.82
C MET A 49 -7.33 9.58 0.71
N GLN A 50 -7.58 9.25 -0.56
CA GLN A 50 -7.07 10.01 -1.69
C GLN A 50 -7.69 11.41 -1.80
N GLN A 51 -8.94 11.57 -1.35
CA GLN A 51 -9.66 12.85 -1.33
C GLN A 51 -9.32 13.73 -0.11
N GLY A 52 -8.63 13.17 0.89
CA GLY A 52 -8.25 13.89 2.12
C GLY A 52 -9.34 13.91 3.19
N ASP A 53 -10.38 13.09 3.06
CA ASP A 53 -11.50 13.02 4.01
C ASP A 53 -11.08 12.57 5.42
N TYR A 54 -9.94 11.89 5.51
CA TYR A 54 -9.35 11.40 6.76
C TYR A 54 -8.15 12.24 7.24
N GLY A 55 -7.97 13.44 6.69
CA GLY A 55 -6.82 14.31 6.96
C GLY A 55 -5.70 14.15 5.94
N ASP A 56 -4.51 14.68 6.26
CA ASP A 56 -3.34 14.56 5.39
C ASP A 56 -2.89 13.10 5.28
N CYS A 57 -3.22 12.47 4.16
CA CYS A 57 -2.83 11.11 3.82
C CYS A 57 -1.81 11.06 2.68
N SER A 58 -1.15 12.18 2.38
CA SER A 58 -0.20 12.30 1.24
C SER A 58 0.97 11.31 1.30
N ARG A 59 1.24 10.77 2.50
CA ARG A 59 2.30 9.79 2.78
C ARG A 59 1.75 8.47 3.31
N CYS A 60 0.45 8.22 3.12
CA CYS A 60 -0.17 6.98 3.56
C CYS A 60 0.26 5.77 2.72
N VAL A 61 0.54 4.68 3.43
CA VAL A 61 0.83 3.36 2.87
C VAL A 61 -0.01 2.34 3.61
N MET A 62 -0.59 1.41 2.86
CA MET A 62 -1.32 0.27 3.40
C MET A 62 -0.52 -1.01 3.18
N TYR A 63 -0.29 -1.75 4.25
CA TYR A 63 0.42 -3.03 4.23
C TYR A 63 -0.54 -4.19 4.46
N LEU A 64 -0.19 -5.34 3.89
CA LEU A 64 -0.79 -6.63 4.23
C LEU A 64 0.01 -7.29 5.34
N GLU A 65 -0.70 -7.73 6.36
CA GLU A 65 -0.16 -8.48 7.48
C GLU A 65 -1.02 -9.70 7.78
N SER A 66 -0.52 -10.57 8.65
CA SER A 66 -1.24 -11.78 9.05
C SER A 66 -1.40 -11.84 10.55
N TYR A 67 -2.63 -12.02 11.01
CA TYR A 67 -2.96 -12.23 12.42
C TYR A 67 -3.91 -13.43 12.56
N ASN A 68 -3.54 -14.41 13.38
CA ASN A 68 -4.31 -15.66 13.53
C ASN A 68 -4.67 -16.32 12.19
N SER A 69 -3.69 -16.35 11.27
CA SER A 69 -3.82 -16.88 9.90
C SER A 69 -4.87 -16.19 9.02
N LYS A 70 -5.30 -14.97 9.39
CA LYS A 70 -6.15 -14.11 8.58
C LYS A 70 -5.37 -12.91 8.05
N ASP A 71 -5.72 -12.49 6.85
CA ASP A 71 -5.22 -11.25 6.27
C ASP A 71 -5.73 -10.04 7.07
N VAL A 72 -4.83 -9.11 7.37
CA VAL A 72 -5.09 -7.85 8.07
C VAL A 72 -4.49 -6.72 7.26
N LEU A 73 -5.23 -5.62 7.13
CA LEU A 73 -4.80 -4.43 6.41
C LEU A 73 -4.42 -3.35 7.42
N ILE A 74 -3.19 -2.85 7.31
CA ILE A 74 -2.64 -1.82 8.22
C ILE A 74 -2.34 -0.56 7.45
N VAL A 75 -2.89 0.57 7.90
CA VAL A 75 -2.68 1.89 7.30
C VAL A 75 -1.76 2.73 8.18
N GLU A 76 -0.66 3.19 7.60
CA GLU A 76 0.32 4.07 8.25
C GLU A 76 0.53 5.33 7.42
N ASN A 77 0.91 6.43 8.06
CA ASN A 77 1.21 7.71 7.40
C ASN A 77 2.69 8.07 7.63
N PHE A 78 3.59 7.61 6.77
CA PHE A 78 5.03 7.70 7.02
C PHE A 78 5.55 9.15 6.98
N PRO A 79 6.53 9.57 7.81
CA PRO A 79 7.22 8.85 8.88
C PRO A 79 6.49 8.94 10.23
N ASP A 80 5.31 9.56 10.26
CA ASP A 80 4.53 9.73 11.46
C ASP A 80 3.93 8.36 11.84
N ASN A 81 4.41 7.84 12.95
CA ASN A 81 4.12 6.51 13.48
C ASN A 81 2.63 6.26 13.77
N CYS A 82 1.76 7.28 13.73
CA CYS A 82 0.31 7.07 13.83
C CYS A 82 -0.53 8.31 13.50
N VAL A 83 -0.98 8.49 12.26
CA VAL A 83 -2.09 9.44 11.97
C VAL A 83 -3.44 8.72 11.84
N LEU A 84 -3.43 7.44 11.43
CA LEU A 84 -4.66 6.64 11.30
C LEU A 84 -4.63 5.34 12.12
N CYS A 85 -3.49 4.65 12.24
CA CYS A 85 -3.33 3.35 12.94
C CYS A 85 -4.52 2.41 12.78
N GLN A 86 -5.07 2.33 11.58
CA GLN A 86 -6.22 1.50 11.33
C GLN A 86 -5.70 0.11 10.97
N MET A 87 -5.92 -0.83 11.87
CA MET A 87 -5.78 -2.26 11.63
C MET A 87 -7.18 -2.80 11.37
N ARG A 88 -7.43 -3.26 10.13
CA ARG A 88 -8.75 -3.73 9.72
C ARG A 88 -8.69 -5.17 9.22
N GLU A 89 -9.73 -5.93 9.54
CA GLU A 89 -9.98 -7.24 8.94
C GLU A 89 -10.55 -7.09 7.52
N CYS A 90 -10.63 -8.21 6.80
CA CYS A 90 -11.10 -8.26 5.41
C CYS A 90 -12.55 -7.79 5.20
N ASP A 91 -13.38 -7.80 6.24
CA ASP A 91 -14.75 -7.30 6.22
C ASP A 91 -14.83 -5.78 6.49
N GLY A 92 -13.69 -5.12 6.73
CA GLY A 92 -13.59 -3.71 7.04
C GLY A 92 -13.77 -3.38 8.52
N SER A 93 -14.05 -4.36 9.38
CA SER A 93 -14.11 -4.16 10.82
C SER A 93 -12.72 -3.88 11.41
N TYR A 94 -12.66 -3.21 12.56
CA TYR A 94 -11.40 -3.03 13.28
C TYR A 94 -10.94 -4.36 13.88
N LEU A 95 -9.66 -4.66 13.71
CA LEU A 95 -9.03 -5.79 14.37
C LEU A 95 -9.13 -5.61 15.89
N LYS A 96 -9.53 -6.68 16.58
CA LYS A 96 -9.67 -6.68 18.04
C LYS A 96 -8.64 -7.60 18.68
N PHE A 97 -7.99 -7.09 19.72
CA PHE A 97 -7.11 -7.85 20.59
C PHE A 97 -7.83 -8.12 21.92
N ASN A 98 -7.55 -9.27 22.52
CA ASN A 98 -8.10 -9.66 23.81
C ASN A 98 -7.45 -8.87 24.96
N ASN A 99 -6.21 -8.43 24.78
CA ASN A 99 -5.47 -7.65 25.77
C ASN A 99 -4.35 -6.81 25.14
N PHE A 100 -3.70 -5.99 25.99
CA PHE A 100 -2.61 -5.11 25.57
C PHE A 100 -1.38 -5.87 25.08
N ASP A 101 -1.01 -6.96 25.76
CA ASP A 101 0.20 -7.73 25.40
C ASP A 101 0.06 -8.35 24.00
N GLU A 102 -1.12 -8.87 23.67
CA GLU A 102 -1.43 -9.41 22.35
C GLU A 102 -1.32 -8.35 21.25
N ASN A 103 -1.87 -7.15 21.50
CA ASN A 103 -1.71 -6.00 20.59
C ASN A 103 -0.23 -5.63 20.40
N GLN A 104 0.52 -5.50 21.51
CA GLN A 104 1.92 -5.12 21.46
C GLN A 104 2.78 -6.17 20.74
N ASN A 105 2.51 -7.45 20.98
CA ASN A 105 3.17 -8.54 20.29
C ASN A 105 2.88 -8.53 18.78
N PHE A 106 1.64 -8.25 18.38
CA PHE A 106 1.29 -8.10 16.97
C PHE A 106 2.02 -6.91 16.33
N ILE A 107 1.98 -5.73 16.96
CA ILE A 107 2.69 -4.53 16.48
C ILE A 107 4.20 -4.79 16.33
N ASN A 108 4.81 -5.49 17.28
CA ASN A 108 6.24 -5.82 17.24
C ASN A 108 6.57 -6.88 16.17
N SER A 109 5.58 -7.62 15.68
CA SER A 109 5.75 -8.67 14.68
C SER A 109 5.52 -8.22 13.23
N LEU A 110 5.08 -6.98 13.02
CA LEU A 110 4.77 -6.44 11.69
C LEU A 110 6.01 -6.49 10.78
N LYS A 111 5.83 -7.02 9.58
CA LYS A 111 6.91 -7.18 8.59
C LYS A 111 6.95 -6.05 7.58
N LYS A 112 5.77 -5.55 7.20
CA LYS A 112 5.56 -4.48 6.20
C LYS A 112 6.24 -4.78 4.87
N ASP A 113 6.25 -6.06 4.48
CA ASP A 113 6.91 -6.56 3.27
C ASP A 113 6.03 -6.50 2.02
N MET A 114 4.70 -6.37 2.19
CA MET A 114 3.74 -6.30 1.09
C MET A 114 2.87 -5.05 1.19
N ILE A 115 3.00 -4.17 0.19
CA ILE A 115 2.18 -2.97 0.05
C ILE A 115 0.93 -3.30 -0.78
N ILE A 116 -0.24 -2.98 -0.23
CA ILE A 116 -1.54 -3.15 -0.88
C ILE A 116 -1.98 -1.86 -1.59
N TRP A 117 -1.63 -0.73 -0.99
CA TRP A 117 -2.01 0.57 -1.52
C TRP A 117 -1.03 1.63 -1.03
N LYS A 118 -0.83 2.67 -1.83
CA LYS A 118 -0.10 3.89 -1.44
C LYS A 118 -0.83 5.09 -2.01
N TYR A 119 -0.75 6.21 -1.31
CA TYR A 119 -1.26 7.48 -1.81
C TYR A 119 -0.66 7.79 -3.19
N LYS A 120 -1.50 8.20 -4.13
CA LYS A 120 -1.07 8.60 -5.48
C LYS A 120 -0.77 10.10 -5.47
N GLN A 121 0.49 10.44 -5.78
CA GLN A 121 0.92 11.82 -5.99
C GLN A 121 0.35 12.37 -7.30
#